data_AF-K2APM0-F1
#
_entry.id   AF-K2APM0-F1
#
_cell.length_a   1.000
_cell.length_b   1.000
_cell.length_c   1.000
_cell.angle_alpha   90.00
_cell.angle_beta   90.00
_cell.angle_gamma   90.00
#
_symmetry.space_group_name_H-M   'P 1'
#
loop_
_entity.id
_entity.type
_entity.pdbx_description
1 polymer ?
#
loop_
_entity_poly.entity_id
_entity_poly.type
_entity_poly.pdbx_seq_one_letter_code
_entity_poly.pdbx_strand_id
1 'polypeptide(L)'
;MFPRDPEKIIEKIMTDIGLGFTDEQKTKLKSDLEIILFDKINKLIKRLSGRDDIPFTDFAKMDEIAKTIPEFERQLEFELVSFYEESVQTAKIIQVYKNVKQG
;
A
#
# COMPACT_ATOMS: atom_id res chain seq x y z
N MET A 1 -1.32 -17.80 1.20
CA MET A 1 -0.76 -17.15 0.00
C MET A 1 -1.01 -15.66 0.15
N PHE A 2 0.02 -14.83 0.05
CA PHE A 2 -0.12 -13.37 0.22
C PHE A 2 -0.74 -12.78 -1.07
N PRO A 3 -1.68 -11.82 -0.99
CA PRO A 3 -2.28 -11.25 -2.19
C PRO A 3 -1.25 -10.52 -3.04
N ARG A 4 -1.17 -10.85 -4.34
CA ARG A 4 -0.36 -10.10 -5.33
C ARG A 4 -1.10 -8.91 -5.92
N ASP A 5 -2.32 -8.70 -5.48
CA ASP A 5 -3.26 -7.70 -5.99
C ASP A 5 -3.27 -6.50 -5.02
N PRO A 6 -2.85 -5.30 -5.47
CA PRO A 6 -2.83 -4.09 -4.66
C PRO A 6 -4.15 -3.79 -3.94
N GLU A 7 -5.29 -3.99 -4.61
CA GLU A 7 -6.61 -3.69 -4.02
C GLU A 7 -6.91 -4.63 -2.85
N LYS A 8 -6.64 -5.93 -3.03
CA LYS A 8 -6.84 -6.93 -1.98
C LYS A 8 -5.94 -6.71 -0.77
N ILE A 9 -4.77 -6.10 -0.95
CA ILE A 9 -3.89 -5.74 0.17
C ILE A 9 -4.52 -4.64 1.03
N ILE A 10 -5.10 -3.63 0.41
CA ILE A 10 -5.76 -2.54 1.14
C ILE A 10 -6.96 -3.09 1.92
N GLU A 11 -7.79 -3.93 1.31
CA GLU A 11 -8.91 -4.59 1.98
C GLU A 11 -8.46 -5.44 3.17
N LYS A 12 -7.36 -6.19 2.99
CA LYS A 12 -6.76 -6.99 4.05
C LYS A 12 -6.24 -6.13 5.21
N ILE A 13 -5.52 -5.04 4.92
CA ILE A 13 -5.05 -4.08 5.92
C ILE A 13 -6.23 -3.52 6.71
N MET A 14 -7.27 -3.05 6.03
CA MET A 14 -8.46 -2.50 6.68
C MET A 14 -9.13 -3.49 7.62
N THR A 15 -9.21 -4.76 7.22
CA THR A 15 -9.79 -5.84 8.03
C THR A 15 -8.93 -6.14 9.26
N ASP A 16 -7.63 -6.31 9.06
CA ASP A 16 -6.70 -6.75 10.11
C ASP A 16 -6.35 -5.64 11.11
N ILE A 17 -6.42 -4.37 10.69
CA ILE A 17 -6.31 -3.23 11.59
C ILE A 17 -7.46 -3.29 12.62
N GLY A 18 -8.64 -3.78 12.26
CA GLY A 18 -9.70 -4.13 13.20
C GLY A 18 -10.15 -2.98 14.11
N LEU A 19 -9.96 -1.74 13.67
CA LEU A 19 -10.30 -0.55 14.43
C LEU A 19 -11.78 -0.24 14.22
N GLY A 20 -12.49 0.08 15.31
CA GLY A 20 -13.91 0.48 15.33
C GLY A 20 -14.15 1.85 14.69
N PHE A 21 -13.70 2.02 13.44
CA PHE A 21 -13.79 3.24 12.67
C PHE A 21 -15.22 3.49 12.19
N THR A 22 -15.58 4.77 12.12
CA THR A 22 -16.78 5.20 11.39
C THR A 22 -16.61 4.97 9.89
N ASP A 23 -17.69 4.95 9.13
CA ASP A 23 -17.59 4.72 7.67
C ASP A 23 -16.83 5.84 6.95
N GLU A 24 -16.90 7.08 7.45
CA GLU A 24 -16.08 8.19 6.98
C GLU A 24 -14.58 7.93 7.22
N GLN A 25 -14.22 7.45 8.42
CA GLN A 25 -12.83 7.11 8.75
C GLN A 25 -12.32 5.93 7.93
N LYS A 26 -13.15 4.91 7.68
CA LYS A 26 -12.79 3.79 6.79
C LYS A 26 -12.55 4.28 5.36
N THR A 27 -13.42 5.14 4.84
CA THR A 27 -13.30 5.71 3.50
C THR A 27 -12.03 6.53 3.37
N LYS A 28 -11.74 7.38 4.38
CA LYS A 28 -10.52 8.17 4.41
C LYS A 28 -9.27 7.29 4.49
N LEU A 29 -9.25 6.30 5.40
CA LEU A 29 -8.13 5.37 5.52
C LEU A 29 -7.89 4.60 4.22
N LYS A 30 -8.95 4.13 3.57
CA LYS A 30 -8.86 3.44 2.27
C LYS A 30 -8.17 4.35 1.24
N SER A 31 -8.64 5.58 1.08
CA SER A 31 -8.06 6.57 0.17
C SER A 31 -6.59 6.88 0.49
N ASP A 32 -6.26 7.06 1.77
CA ASP A 32 -4.88 7.32 2.19
C ASP A 32 -3.97 6.11 1.88
N LEU A 33 -4.44 4.88 2.10
CA LEU A 33 -3.71 3.65 1.76
C LEU A 33 -3.52 3.49 0.23
N GLU A 34 -4.55 3.80 -0.57
CA GLU A 34 -4.48 3.79 -2.05
C GLU A 34 -3.40 4.74 -2.55
N ILE A 35 -3.33 5.97 -2.01
CA ILE A 35 -2.33 6.97 -2.39
C ILE A 35 -0.92 6.50 -2.03
N ILE A 36 -0.73 5.97 -0.82
CA ILE A 36 0.59 5.48 -0.38
C ILE A 36 1.05 4.30 -1.23
N LEU A 37 0.14 3.36 -1.52
CA LEU A 37 0.46 2.20 -2.32
C LEU A 37 0.77 2.58 -3.78
N PHE A 38 -0.01 3.50 -4.35
CA PHE A 38 0.27 4.05 -5.68
C PHE A 38 1.67 4.68 -5.74
N ASP A 39 2.06 5.49 -4.75
CA ASP A 39 3.40 6.10 -4.71
C ASP A 39 4.51 5.05 -4.57
N LYS A 40 4.31 3.99 -3.77
CA LYS A 40 5.26 2.87 -3.67
C LYS A 40 5.42 2.14 -5.00
N ILE A 41 4.32 1.81 -5.68
CA ILE A 41 4.34 1.16 -7.01
C ILE A 41 5.01 2.07 -8.03
N ASN A 42 4.73 3.37 -8.00
CA ASN A 42 5.38 4.37 -8.85
C ASN A 42 6.91 4.33 -8.70
N LYS A 43 7.39 4.42 -7.46
CA LYS A 43 8.82 4.35 -7.14
C LYS A 43 9.45 3.04 -7.58
N LEU A 44 8.73 1.93 -7.43
CA LEU A 44 9.17 0.62 -7.91
C LEU A 44 9.37 0.62 -9.43
N ILE A 45 8.38 1.12 -10.18
CA ILE A 45 8.46 1.20 -11.64
C ILE A 45 9.62 2.08 -12.08
N LYS A 46 9.78 3.28 -11.48
CA LYS A 46 10.90 4.18 -11.79
C LYS A 46 12.25 3.52 -11.53
N ARG A 47 12.39 2.87 -10.37
CA ARG A 47 13.61 2.14 -9.98
C ARG A 47 13.96 1.02 -10.95
N LEU A 48 12.98 0.22 -11.38
CA LEU A 48 13.24 -0.94 -12.23
C LEU A 48 13.34 -0.59 -13.72
N SER A 49 12.61 0.43 -14.19
CA SER A 49 12.68 0.88 -15.59
C SER A 49 13.84 1.83 -15.86
N GLY A 50 14.43 2.45 -14.82
CA GLY A 50 15.42 3.51 -14.95
C GLY A 50 14.85 4.82 -15.51
N ARG A 51 13.52 4.99 -15.50
CA ARG A 51 12.81 6.15 -16.08
C ARG A 51 12.26 7.04 -14.98
N ASP A 52 13.07 8.00 -14.52
CA ASP A 52 12.64 9.00 -13.53
C ASP A 52 11.81 10.14 -14.13
N ASP A 53 11.86 10.27 -15.45
CA ASP A 53 11.25 11.34 -16.25
C ASP A 53 9.75 11.15 -16.52
N ILE A 54 9.19 9.98 -16.19
CA ILE A 54 7.78 9.69 -16.43
C ILE A 54 6.94 10.09 -15.20
N PRO A 55 6.08 11.13 -15.30
CA PRO A 55 5.06 11.38 -14.31
C PRO A 55 3.92 10.38 -14.51
N PHE A 56 3.82 9.40 -13.62
CA PHE A 56 2.66 8.52 -13.59
C PHE A 56 1.50 9.24 -12.92
N THR A 57 0.48 9.54 -13.72
CA THR A 57 -0.74 10.24 -13.29
C THR A 57 -1.91 9.29 -13.06
N ASP A 58 -1.79 8.05 -13.52
CA ASP A 58 -2.84 7.03 -13.48
C ASP A 58 -2.24 5.62 -13.50
N PHE A 59 -3.04 4.64 -13.06
CA PHE A 59 -2.64 3.23 -12.98
C PHE A 59 -2.48 2.57 -14.36
N ALA A 60 -3.12 3.07 -15.41
CA ALA A 60 -3.05 2.44 -16.74
C ALA A 60 -1.64 2.56 -17.33
N LYS A 61 -1.05 3.75 -17.26
CA LYS A 61 0.35 3.96 -17.69
C LYS A 61 1.35 3.19 -16.83
N MET A 62 1.07 3.05 -15.53
CA MET A 62 1.88 2.22 -14.65
C MET A 62 1.85 0.75 -15.08
N ASP A 63 0.67 0.22 -15.37
CA ASP A 63 0.48 -1.18 -15.79
C ASP A 63 1.17 -1.48 -17.14
N GLU A 64 1.07 -0.58 -18.11
CA GLU A 64 1.76 -0.72 -19.40
C GLU A 64 3.29 -0.84 -19.22
N ILE A 65 3.88 0.01 -18.39
CA ILE A 65 5.33 0.00 -18.16
C ILE A 65 5.73 -1.18 -17.28
N ALA A 66 4.95 -1.50 -16.25
CA ALA A 66 5.16 -2.66 -15.39
C ALA A 66 5.30 -3.96 -16.19
N LYS A 67 4.47 -4.16 -17.22
CA LYS A 67 4.52 -5.33 -18.12
C LYS A 67 5.82 -5.46 -18.91
N THR A 68 6.58 -4.37 -19.07
CA THR A 68 7.88 -4.37 -19.77
C THR A 68 9.06 -4.74 -18.88
N ILE A 69 8.84 -4.88 -17.57
CA ILE A 69 9.88 -5.08 -16.56
C ILE A 69 9.84 -6.53 -16.05
N PRO A 70 10.82 -7.38 -16.39
CA PRO A 70 10.78 -8.81 -16.05
C PRO A 70 10.70 -9.10 -14.55
N GLU A 71 11.33 -8.28 -13.71
CA GLU A 71 11.38 -8.47 -12.26
C GLU A 71 10.20 -7.80 -11.53
N PHE A 72 9.31 -7.08 -12.23
CA PHE A 72 8.30 -6.24 -11.58
C PHE A 72 7.35 -7.05 -10.70
N GLU A 73 6.78 -8.15 -11.18
CA GLU A 73 5.83 -8.93 -10.39
C GLU A 73 6.43 -9.45 -9.08
N ARG A 74 7.69 -9.93 -9.14
CA ARG A 74 8.41 -10.42 -7.95
C ARG A 74 8.70 -9.31 -6.96
N GLN A 75 9.12 -8.15 -7.45
CA GLN A 75 9.42 -7.00 -6.59
C GLN A 75 8.14 -6.37 -6.03
N LEU A 76 7.06 -6.35 -6.81
CA LEU A 76 5.74 -5.92 -6.38
C LEU A 76 5.25 -6.79 -5.22
N GLU A 77 5.39 -8.12 -5.30
CA GLU A 77 5.05 -9.02 -4.20
C GLU A 77 5.78 -8.65 -2.90
N PHE A 78 7.08 -8.33 -2.98
CA PHE A 78 7.85 -7.88 -1.82
C PHE A 78 7.36 -6.53 -1.26
N GLU A 79 7.13 -5.54 -2.14
CA GLU A 79 6.64 -4.22 -1.73
C GLU A 79 5.24 -4.31 -1.09
N LEU A 80 4.36 -5.18 -1.59
CA LEU A 80 3.04 -5.42 -1.03
C LEU A 80 3.10 -6.06 0.36
N VAL A 81 4.01 -7.03 0.57
CA VAL A 81 4.25 -7.63 1.90
C VAL A 81 4.74 -6.58 2.87
N SER A 82 5.77 -5.81 2.49
CA SER A 82 6.32 -4.75 3.33
C SER A 82 5.26 -3.70 3.69
N PHE A 83 4.46 -3.28 2.72
CA PHE A 83 3.40 -2.28 2.94
C PHE A 83 2.33 -2.77 3.92
N TYR A 84 1.91 -4.03 3.81
CA TYR A 84 0.96 -4.62 4.75
C TYR A 84 1.54 -4.68 6.16
N GLU A 85 2.76 -5.21 6.31
CA GLU A 85 3.40 -5.36 7.63
C GLU A 85 3.61 -4.00 8.30
N GLU A 86 4.14 -3.02 7.57
CA GLU A 86 4.31 -1.64 8.02
C GLU A 86 2.99 -1.03 8.49
N SER A 87 1.92 -1.18 7.70
CA SER A 87 0.61 -0.60 8.00
C SER A 87 -0.03 -1.20 9.24
N VAL A 88 -0.03 -2.53 9.36
CA VAL A 88 -0.59 -3.24 10.51
C VAL A 88 0.24 -2.97 11.77
N GLN A 89 1.57 -2.98 11.67
CA GLN A 89 2.44 -2.69 12.81
C GLN A 89 2.28 -1.24 13.29
N THR A 90 2.19 -0.28 12.36
CA THR A 90 1.95 1.13 12.69
C THR A 90 0.62 1.31 13.43
N ALA A 91 -0.45 0.65 12.95
CA ALA A 91 -1.74 0.68 13.63
C ALA A 91 -1.69 0.12 15.05
N LYS A 92 -0.99 -1.02 15.25
CA LYS A 92 -0.78 -1.63 16.57
C LYS A 92 -0.03 -0.68 17.51
N ILE A 93 1.03 -0.03 17.04
CA ILE A 93 1.80 0.95 17.82
C ILE A 93 0.90 2.11 18.26
N ILE A 94 0.14 2.69 17.33
CA ILE A 94 -0.80 3.79 17.64
C ILE A 94 -1.81 3.35 18.71
N GLN A 95 -2.33 2.12 18.63
CA GLN A 95 -3.27 1.60 19.61
C GLN A 95 -2.65 1.49 21.01
N VAL A 96 -1.41 1.01 21.12
CA VAL A 96 -0.68 0.96 22.39
C VAL A 96 -0.57 2.35 23.02
N TYR A 97 -0.16 3.35 22.24
CA TYR A 97 -0.03 4.72 22.74
C TYR A 97 -1.36 5.39 23.12
N LYS A 98 -2.45 5.06 22.42
CA LYS A 98 -3.80 5.53 22.80
C LYS A 98 -4.23 4.95 24.14
N ASN A 99 -3.98 3.67 24.37
CA ASN A 99 -4.34 3.00 25.62
C ASN A 99 -3.53 3.52 26.82
N VAL A 100 -2.24 3.83 26.64
CA VAL A 100 -1.39 4.42 27.70
C VAL A 100 -1.84 5.82 28.11
N LYS A 101 -2.41 6.62 27.19
CA LYS A 101 -2.92 7.96 27.52
C LYS A 101 -4.27 7.95 28.27
N GLN A 102 -4.92 6.79 28.36
CA GLN A 102 -6.22 6.63 28.99
C GLN A 102 -6.17 5.93 30.36
N GLY A 103 -4.99 5.44 30.78
CA GLY A 103 -4.74 4.87 32.10
C GLY A 103 -3.85 5.77 32.95
#